data_AF-A0A946QI28-F1
#
_entry.id   AF-A0A946QI28-F1
#
_cell.length_a   1.000
_cell.length_b   1.000
_cell.length_c   1.000
_cell.angle_alpha   90.00
_cell.angle_beta   90.00
_cell.angle_gamma   90.00
#
_symmetry.space_group_name_H-M   'P 1'
#
loop_
_entity.id
_entity.type
_entity.pdbx_description
1 polymer ?
#
loop_
_entity_poly.entity_id
_entity_poly.type
_entity_poly.pdbx_seq_one_letter_code
_entity_poly.pdbx_strand_id
1 'polypeptide(L)'
;MRKKYGSLHTIAGSIKIGAYIVLFFGIIASIALGVGLNSLGGYLALVVLLSLIITLIIFVIMLAISASIYVFLDTEQNTRQSAELLKNMGHPKITE
;
A
#
# COMPACT_ATOMS: atom_id res chain seq x y z
N MET A 1 -6.38 -25.93 -4.99
CA MET A 1 -5.80 -24.92 -5.91
C MET A 1 -4.65 -24.21 -5.21
N ARG A 2 -3.41 -24.41 -5.67
CA ARG A 2 -2.21 -23.86 -5.01
C ARG A 2 -2.20 -22.34 -5.20
N LYS A 3 -2.30 -21.57 -4.10
CA LYS A 3 -2.25 -20.09 -4.07
C LYS A 3 -0.91 -19.59 -4.59
N LYS A 4 -0.68 -19.61 -5.91
CA LYS A 4 0.62 -19.26 -6.53
C LYS A 4 1.01 -17.79 -6.30
N TYR A 5 0.07 -16.94 -5.87
CA TYR A 5 0.28 -15.51 -5.55
C TYR A 5 -0.05 -15.11 -4.12
N GLY A 6 -0.22 -16.09 -3.21
CA GLY A 6 -0.51 -15.78 -1.80
C GLY A 6 0.58 -14.90 -1.18
N SER A 7 1.85 -15.17 -1.49
CA SER A 7 2.99 -14.39 -1.01
C SER A 7 2.95 -12.93 -1.48
N LEU A 8 2.60 -12.67 -2.74
CA LEU A 8 2.57 -11.31 -3.27
C LEU A 8 1.44 -10.48 -2.67
N HIS A 9 0.29 -11.12 -2.41
CA HIS A 9 -0.81 -10.48 -1.68
C HIS A 9 -0.41 -10.16 -0.23
N THR A 10 0.29 -11.08 0.44
CA THR A 10 0.83 -10.85 1.80
C THR A 10 1.85 -9.71 1.81
N ILE A 11 2.73 -9.62 0.80
CA ILE A 11 3.70 -8.52 0.66
C ILE A 11 2.99 -7.17 0.44
N ALA A 12 1.97 -7.12 -0.42
CA ALA A 12 1.19 -5.90 -0.60
C ALA A 12 0.53 -5.43 0.71
N GLY A 13 0.00 -6.38 1.48
CA GLY A 13 -0.56 -6.14 2.81
C GLY A 13 0.47 -5.64 3.81
N SER A 14 1.66 -6.24 3.86
CA SER A 14 2.72 -5.82 4.78
C SER A 14 3.28 -4.43 4.42
N ILE A 15 3.39 -4.08 3.13
CA ILE A 15 3.77 -2.72 2.69
C ILE A 15 2.73 -1.70 3.16
N LYS A 16 1.43 -2.02 3.03
CA LYS A 16 0.35 -1.13 3.52
C LYS A 16 0.46 -0.90 5.03
N ILE A 17 0.64 -1.98 5.80
CA ILE A 17 0.81 -1.89 7.27
C ILE A 17 2.07 -1.07 7.59
N GLY A 18 3.18 -1.33 6.88
CA GLY A 18 4.42 -0.57 6.98
C GLY A 18 4.23 0.92 6.72
N ALA A 19 3.40 1.29 5.74
CA ALA A 19 3.08 2.69 5.47
C ALA A 19 2.43 3.37 6.69
N TYR A 20 1.46 2.73 7.33
CA TYR A 20 0.84 3.26 8.56
C TYR A 20 1.82 3.36 9.72
N ILE A 21 2.72 2.39 9.85
CA ILE A 21 3.80 2.42 10.85
C ILE A 21 4.71 3.64 10.60
N VAL A 22 5.14 3.86 9.35
CA VAL A 22 5.96 5.01 8.96
C VAL A 22 5.23 6.32 9.22
N LEU A 23 3.94 6.42 8.91
CA LEU A 23 3.14 7.61 9.21
C LEU A 23 3.10 7.89 10.71
N PHE A 24 2.81 6.87 11.52
CA PHE A 24 2.75 7.00 12.98
C PHE A 24 4.08 7.48 13.57
N PHE A 25 5.18 6.81 13.23
CA PHE A 25 6.51 7.21 13.70
C PHE A 25 6.97 8.54 13.12
N GLY A 26 6.61 8.86 11.88
CA GLY A 26 6.94 10.15 11.27
C GLY A 26 6.25 11.33 11.97
N ILE A 27 5.00 11.16 12.41
CA ILE A 27 4.31 12.16 13.24
C ILE A 27 5.02 12.32 14.58
N ILE A 28 5.33 11.21 15.27
CA ILE A 28 6.04 11.26 16.56
C ILE A 28 7.41 11.94 16.41
N ALA A 29 8.17 11.57 15.37
CA ALA A 29 9.46 12.17 15.07
C ALA A 29 9.34 13.67 14.78
N SER A 30 8.30 14.10 14.05
CA SER A 30 8.05 15.52 13.76
C SER A 30 7.77 16.32 15.04
N ILE A 31 7.03 15.73 15.99
CA ILE A 31 6.79 16.34 17.31
C ILE A 31 8.09 16.41 18.12
N ALA A 32 8.86 15.33 18.16
CA ALA A 32 10.14 15.28 18.86
C ALA A 32 11.14 16.31 18.29
N LEU A 33 11.17 16.49 16.97
CA LEU A 33 11.94 17.55 16.31
C LEU A 33 11.49 18.95 16.75
N GLY A 34 10.18 19.18 16.84
CA GLY A 34 9.62 20.43 17.35
C GLY A 34 10.09 20.77 18.78
N VAL A 35 10.14 19.78 19.66
CA VAL A 35 10.60 19.97 21.06
C VAL A 35 12.13 20.08 21.14
N GLY A 36 12.87 19.30 20.35
CA GLY A 36 14.33 19.28 20.37
C GLY A 36 14.96 20.52 19.74
N LEU A 37 14.30 21.14 18.76
CA LEU A 37 14.81 22.28 18.01
C LEU A 37 14.24 23.63 18.46
N ASN A 38 13.86 23.75 19.73
CA ASN A 38 13.36 25.01 20.31
C ASN A 38 14.30 26.22 20.10
N SER A 39 15.58 26.00 19.81
CA SER A 39 16.56 27.03 19.47
C SER A 39 16.36 27.68 18.08
N LEU A 40 15.56 27.08 17.18
CA LEU A 40 15.30 27.60 15.83
C LEU A 40 14.31 28.79 15.80
N GLY A 41 13.71 29.14 16.94
CA GLY A 41 12.81 30.30 17.07
C GLY A 41 11.70 30.29 16.03
N GLY A 42 11.56 31.38 15.26
CA GLY A 42 10.48 31.57 14.27
C GLY A 42 10.47 30.57 13.11
N TYR A 43 11.58 29.87 12.83
CA TYR A 43 11.65 28.88 11.75
C TYR A 43 11.16 27.48 12.17
N LEU A 44 10.96 27.25 13.47
CA LEU A 44 10.56 25.96 14.01
C LEU A 44 9.25 25.45 13.39
N ALA A 45 8.27 26.33 13.24
CA ALA A 45 6.98 26.00 12.63
C ALA A 45 7.13 25.53 11.18
N LEU A 46 8.02 26.17 10.41
CA LEU A 46 8.29 25.80 9.03
C LEU A 46 8.98 24.43 8.93
N VAL A 47 9.96 24.16 9.80
CA VAL A 47 10.66 22.87 9.84
C VAL A 47 9.71 21.73 10.20
N VAL A 48 8.87 21.91 11.22
CA VAL A 48 7.86 20.91 11.62
C VAL A 48 6.86 20.69 10.48
N LEU A 49 6.36 21.76 9.86
CA LEU A 49 5.43 21.65 8.73
C LEU A 49 6.04 20.88 7.55
N LEU A 50 7.28 21.20 7.17
CA LEU A 50 7.98 20.51 6.09
C LEU A 50 8.20 19.03 6.42
N SER A 51 8.56 18.71 7.67
CA SER A 51 8.75 17.32 8.10
C SER A 51 7.46 16.49 8.02
N LEU A 52 6.32 17.10 8.36
CA LEU A 52 5.00 16.46 8.24
C LEU A 52 4.61 16.26 6.78
N ILE A 53 4.86 17.25 5.92
CA ILE A 53 4.59 17.14 4.48
C ILE A 53 5.41 16.02 3.86
N ILE A 54 6.71 15.95 4.17
CA ILE A 54 7.60 14.89 3.66
C ILE A 54 7.10 13.52 4.14
N THR A 55 6.74 13.40 5.42
CA THR A 55 6.16 12.16 5.97
C THR A 55 4.90 11.75 5.23
N LEU A 56 4.00 12.71 4.94
CA LEU A 56 2.76 12.46 4.21
C LEU A 56 3.04 12.01 2.77
N ILE A 57 4.00 12.63 2.08
CA ILE A 57 4.40 12.24 0.72
C ILE A 57 4.90 10.79 0.70
N ILE A 58 5.80 10.43 1.63
CA ILE A 58 6.34 9.06 1.74
C ILE A 58 5.20 8.06 2.01
N PHE A 59 4.29 8.40 2.91
CA PHE A 59 3.12 7.58 3.23
C PHE A 59 2.26 7.31 1.99
N VAL A 60 1.92 8.35 1.23
CA VAL A 60 1.11 8.24 0.00
C VAL A 60 1.83 7.38 -1.04
N ILE A 61 3.14 7.56 -1.22
CA ILE A 61 3.92 6.73 -2.15
C ILE A 61 3.88 5.26 -1.75
N MET A 62 4.08 4.93 -0.47
CA MET A 62 4.00 3.54 0.00
C MET A 62 2.61 2.93 -0.19
N LEU A 63 1.54 3.71 0.05
CA LEU A 63 0.18 3.27 -0.23
C LEU A 63 -0.05 3.04 -1.72
N ALA A 64 0.45 3.94 -2.58
CA ALA A 64 0.33 3.80 -4.02
C ALA A 64 1.02 2.52 -4.51
N ILE A 65 2.23 2.22 -4.03
CA ILE A 65 2.95 0.98 -4.35
C ILE A 65 2.13 -0.25 -3.95
N SER A 66 1.60 -0.26 -2.72
CA SER A 66 0.75 -1.36 -2.25
C SER A 66 -0.51 -1.52 -3.14
N ALA A 67 -1.18 -0.42 -3.46
CA ALA A 67 -2.37 -0.42 -4.31
C ALA A 67 -2.08 -0.93 -5.73
N SER A 68 -0.95 -0.54 -6.33
CA SER A 68 -0.55 -1.04 -7.65
C SER A 68 -0.37 -2.57 -7.66
N ILE A 69 0.19 -3.15 -6.58
CA ILE A 69 0.34 -4.61 -6.48
C ILE A 69 -1.04 -5.29 -6.38
N TYR A 70 -1.97 -4.73 -5.61
CA TYR A 70 -3.34 -5.26 -5.53
C TYR A 70 -4.05 -5.24 -6.88
N VAL A 71 -3.98 -4.13 -7.62
CA VAL A 71 -4.59 -4.01 -8.96
C VAL A 71 -4.04 -5.05 -9.92
N PHE A 72 -2.72 -5.29 -9.88
CA PHE A 72 -2.10 -6.31 -10.72
C PHE A 72 -2.59 -7.73 -10.37
N LEU A 73 -2.65 -8.05 -9.08
CA LEU A 73 -3.13 -9.34 -8.60
C LEU A 73 -4.60 -9.60 -8.95
N ASP A 74 -5.44 -8.58 -8.80
CA ASP A 74 -6.86 -8.66 -9.11
C ASP A 74 -7.08 -8.86 -10.62
N THR A 75 -6.32 -8.16 -11.45
CA THR A 75 -6.37 -8.33 -12.91
C THR A 75 -6.02 -9.76 -13.30
N GLU A 76 -4.96 -10.34 -12.73
CA GLU A 76 -4.58 -11.72 -13.05
C GLU A 76 -5.65 -12.74 -12.61
N GLN A 77 -6.24 -12.56 -11.43
CA GLN A 77 -7.30 -13.43 -10.94
C GLN A 77 -8.54 -13.35 -11.85
N ASN A 78 -8.94 -12.15 -12.23
CA ASN A 78 -10.08 -11.93 -13.11
C ASN A 78 -9.85 -12.53 -14.50
N THR A 79 -8.63 -12.43 -15.06
CA THR A 79 -8.29 -13.07 -16.34
C THR A 79 -8.37 -14.60 -16.25
N ARG A 80 -7.88 -15.20 -15.16
CA ARG A 80 -7.99 -16.66 -14.96
C ARG A 80 -9.43 -17.12 -14.83
N GLN A 81 -10.23 -16.43 -14.03
CA GLN A 81 -11.65 -16.75 -13.89
C GLN A 81 -12.38 -16.64 -15.24
N SER A 82 -12.10 -15.59 -16.01
CA SER A 82 -12.68 -15.42 -17.35
C SER A 82 -12.30 -16.57 -18.29
N ALA A 83 -11.03 -17.00 -18.27
CA ALA A 83 -10.57 -18.14 -19.05
C ALA A 83 -11.24 -19.47 -18.63
N GLU A 84 -11.42 -19.70 -17.33
CA GLU A 84 -12.13 -20.88 -16.80
C GLU A 84 -13.60 -20.88 -17.20
N LEU A 85 -14.28 -19.72 -17.12
CA LEU A 85 -15.66 -19.56 -17.55
C LEU A 85 -15.83 -19.83 -19.06
N LEU A 86 -14.93 -19.28 -19.89
CA LEU A 86 -14.94 -19.53 -21.34
C LEU A 86 -14.69 -21.00 -21.69
N LYS A 87 -13.77 -21.66 -20.99
CA LYS A 87 -13.51 -23.09 -21.15
C LYS A 87 -14.75 -23.93 -20.82
N ASN A 88 -15.47 -23.57 -19.75
CA ASN A 88 -16.70 -24.25 -19.34
C ASN A 88 -17.88 -23.98 -20.27
N MET A 89 -17.93 -22.81 -20.93
CA MET A 89 -18.94 -22.51 -21.96
C MET A 89 -18.67 -23.23 -23.29
N GLY A 90 -17.40 -23.43 -23.65
CA GLY A 90 -17.00 -24.16 -24.88
C GLY A 90 -17.18 -25.69 -24.81
N HIS A 91 -17.33 -26.24 -23.61
CA HIS A 91 -17.72 -27.64 -23.39
C HIS A 91 -19.07 -27.66 -22.67
N PRO A 92 -20.21 -27.57 -23.39
CA PRO A 92 -21.51 -27.76 -22.76
C PRO A 92 -21.49 -29.13 -22.10
N LYS A 93 -21.60 -29.14 -20.76
CA LYS A 93 -21.91 -30.37 -20.04
C LYS A 93 -23.28 -30.79 -20.55
N ILE A 94 -23.29 -31.76 -21.46
CA ILE A 94 -24.52 -32.47 -21.84
C ILE A 94 -24.95 -33.15 -20.55
N THR A 95 -25.90 -32.53 -19.86
CA THR A 95 -26.59 -33.12 -18.73
C THR A 95 -27.45 -34.23 -19.31
N GLU A 96 -26.99 -35.47 -19.16
CA GLU A 96 -27.86 -36.66 -19.19
C GLU A 96 -28.74 -36.71 -17.94
#